data_AF-A0A6I1F672-F1
#
_entry.id   AF-A0A6I1F672-F1
#
_cell.length_a   1.000
_cell.length_b   1.000
_cell.length_c   1.000
_cell.angle_alpha   90.00
_cell.angle_beta   90.00
_cell.angle_gamma   90.00
#
_symmetry.space_group_name_H-M   'P 1'
#
loop_
_entity.id
_entity.type
_entity.pdbx_description
1 polymer ?
#
loop_
_entity_poly.entity_id
_entity_poly.type
_entity_poly.pdbx_seq_one_letter_code
_entity_poly.pdbx_strand_id
1 'polypeptide(L)'
;MNWKNYVLITVATFLILLAGITSFLIVQSNNPQAKEGTQSNTANTQENTSSNEDSNVQITITNNIQTVVNGESTATVENKVKNNISDNNTNLENTIQNDSNDQATITVNNAIENIFKGDLQGTLRNNITNNLLSSGKSELANNILNDLQTKAQIELTNEVNNNSKQPQPPENNTSAPNEGQPSDTTNNSEKPPEEANTPPENTPPDNKELTYIWGIDSASETTEEFYACVRENLGEPKIFARYLGTKEGVSSGLTAEQVKLIHANGADILPIYNGFTDATGYDNGVAQAQEAISLATDLGIPEGVAIFADIEPTYPVDAGFIQGWYDGITSSNYKPAIYGSFDPENEIVNAFNTAVQQKAEIQQNTYIWSSSPSIGVSKEVEAPTDYTVEAPEGSLSYGWQYGINSETCNIDTNLFDSKLTEALWQN
;
A
#
# COMPACT_ATOMS: atom_id res chain seq x y z
N MET A 1 13.28 14.84 -75.72
CA MET A 1 13.20 15.35 -74.34
C MET A 1 11.74 15.59 -74.00
N ASN A 2 11.16 14.88 -73.02
CA ASN A 2 9.82 15.17 -72.50
C ASN A 2 9.79 14.83 -71.01
N TRP A 3 10.06 15.83 -70.18
CA TRP A 3 10.39 15.73 -68.74
C TRP A 3 9.28 15.10 -67.89
N LYS A 4 8.02 15.22 -68.31
CA LYS A 4 6.84 14.98 -67.47
C LYS A 4 6.60 13.53 -67.03
N ASN A 5 7.24 12.55 -67.67
CA ASN A 5 7.00 11.12 -67.37
C ASN A 5 8.01 10.51 -66.36
N TYR A 6 9.02 11.26 -65.90
CA TYR A 6 9.95 10.80 -64.86
C TYR A 6 9.65 11.36 -63.45
N VAL A 7 8.60 12.16 -63.31
CA VAL A 7 8.19 12.80 -62.03
C VAL A 7 7.30 11.89 -61.17
N LEU A 8 7.00 10.66 -61.64
CA LEU A 8 6.10 9.71 -60.95
C LEU A 8 6.80 8.55 -60.24
N ILE A 9 8.15 8.51 -60.22
CA ILE A 9 8.95 7.58 -59.39
C ILE A 9 9.99 8.37 -58.57
N THR A 10 9.57 9.56 -58.12
CA THR A 10 10.26 10.48 -57.21
C THR A 10 9.15 11.33 -56.55
N VAL A 11 8.93 11.35 -55.24
CA VAL A 11 9.73 10.80 -54.14
C VAL A 11 8.78 10.25 -53.07
N ALA A 12 8.78 8.93 -52.86
CA ALA A 12 8.18 8.31 -51.67
C ALA A 12 9.22 8.26 -50.54
N THR A 13 9.61 9.44 -50.03
CA THR A 13 10.45 9.54 -48.83
C THR A 13 9.61 9.18 -47.62
N PHE A 14 9.58 7.89 -47.31
CA PHE A 14 9.47 7.46 -45.92
C PHE A 14 10.68 8.02 -45.18
N LEU A 15 10.52 9.22 -44.62
CA LEU A 15 11.53 9.92 -43.85
C LEU A 15 11.55 9.33 -42.44
N ILE A 16 12.07 8.10 -42.34
CA ILE A 16 12.20 7.37 -41.08
C ILE A 16 13.22 8.11 -40.22
N LEU A 17 12.70 8.95 -39.33
CA LEU A 17 13.48 9.75 -38.40
C LEU A 17 13.74 8.88 -37.15
N LEU A 18 14.88 8.20 -37.16
CA LEU A 18 15.36 7.37 -36.05
C LEU A 18 15.86 8.25 -34.90
N ALA A 19 15.00 8.47 -33.90
CA ALA A 19 15.37 9.06 -32.63
C ALA A 19 15.59 7.93 -31.61
N GLY A 20 16.84 7.47 -31.49
CA GLY A 20 17.25 6.46 -30.51
C GLY A 20 18.29 7.03 -29.56
N ILE A 21 17.93 7.17 -28.28
CA ILE A 21 18.84 7.59 -27.20
C ILE A 21 19.19 6.34 -26.39
N THR A 22 20.31 5.70 -26.73
CA THR A 22 20.80 4.52 -26.00
C THR A 22 21.68 4.93 -24.83
N SER A 23 21.13 4.93 -23.61
CA SER A 23 21.88 5.18 -22.37
C SER A 23 22.47 3.86 -21.86
N PHE A 24 23.80 3.74 -21.84
CA PHE A 24 24.49 2.53 -21.36
C PHE A 24 25.47 2.89 -20.23
N LEU A 25 25.11 2.53 -18.99
CA LEU A 25 25.90 2.85 -17.79
C LEU A 25 26.24 1.59 -16.99
N ILE A 26 27.54 1.30 -16.91
CA ILE A 26 28.08 0.20 -16.10
C ILE A 26 28.61 0.78 -14.79
N VAL A 27 27.92 0.52 -13.67
CA VAL A 27 28.39 0.89 -12.33
C VAL A 27 29.22 -0.26 -11.75
N GLN A 28 30.54 -0.18 -11.88
CA GLN A 28 31.47 -1.15 -11.28
C GLN A 28 32.06 -0.64 -9.96
N SER A 29 31.61 -1.21 -8.84
CA SER A 29 32.22 -1.01 -7.52
C SER A 29 33.49 -1.89 -7.36
N ASN A 30 34.54 -1.57 -8.10
CA ASN A 30 35.81 -2.30 -8.06
C ASN A 30 36.68 -1.90 -6.84
N ASN A 31 36.16 -2.10 -5.62
CA ASN A 31 36.93 -1.84 -4.38
C ASN A 31 36.63 -2.89 -3.28
N PRO A 32 37.47 -3.93 -3.11
CA PRO A 32 37.31 -5.01 -2.11
C PRO A 32 37.44 -4.59 -0.63
N GLN A 33 37.29 -3.30 -0.30
CA GLN A 33 37.26 -2.75 1.06
C GLN A 33 36.22 -1.62 1.20
N ALA A 34 35.13 -1.65 0.42
CA ALA A 34 33.93 -0.92 0.80
C ALA A 34 33.42 -1.45 2.16
N LYS A 35 33.05 -0.54 3.07
CA LYS A 35 32.48 -0.93 4.36
C LYS A 35 30.96 -1.07 4.25
N GLU A 36 30.39 -1.87 5.14
CA GLU A 36 28.95 -1.88 5.45
C GLU A 36 28.42 -0.43 5.56
N GLY A 37 27.25 -0.17 4.97
CA GLY A 37 26.63 1.16 4.96
C GLY A 37 27.01 2.08 3.79
N THR A 38 27.67 1.57 2.72
CA THR A 38 27.96 2.36 1.52
C THR A 38 26.79 2.32 0.53
N GLN A 39 25.89 3.31 0.57
CA GLN A 39 24.73 3.41 -0.33
C GLN A 39 25.13 3.82 -1.77
N SER A 40 24.52 3.21 -2.78
CA SER A 40 24.70 3.57 -4.20
C SER A 40 23.38 3.93 -4.89
N ASN A 41 23.24 5.18 -5.32
CA ASN A 41 22.02 5.69 -5.97
C ASN A 41 22.25 5.97 -7.45
N THR A 42 21.38 5.45 -8.31
CA THR A 42 21.41 5.64 -9.78
C THR A 42 20.06 6.17 -10.24
N ALA A 43 20.05 7.22 -11.08
CA ALA A 43 18.83 7.77 -11.67
C ALA A 43 19.03 7.96 -13.19
N ASN A 44 18.17 7.32 -13.99
CA ASN A 44 18.16 7.39 -15.45
C ASN A 44 16.85 8.03 -15.92
N THR A 45 16.92 9.07 -16.75
CA THR A 45 15.74 9.68 -17.37
C THR A 45 15.91 9.76 -18.89
N GLN A 46 14.89 9.35 -19.64
CA GLN A 46 14.79 9.54 -21.10
C GLN A 46 13.45 10.23 -21.42
N GLU A 47 13.50 11.37 -22.08
CA GLU A 47 12.31 12.14 -22.47
C GLU A 47 12.28 12.42 -23.97
N ASN A 48 11.15 12.12 -24.62
CA ASN A 48 10.92 12.43 -26.03
C ASN A 48 9.63 13.24 -26.17
N THR A 49 9.67 14.26 -27.03
CA THR A 49 8.47 14.98 -27.48
C THR A 49 8.50 15.10 -28.99
N SER A 50 7.39 14.78 -29.66
CA SER A 50 7.28 14.94 -31.12
C SER A 50 5.89 15.42 -31.53
N SER A 51 5.85 16.43 -32.39
CA SER A 51 4.65 16.98 -33.01
C SER A 51 4.96 17.34 -34.47
N ASN A 52 4.04 17.00 -35.37
CA ASN A 52 4.14 17.25 -36.81
C ASN A 52 2.76 17.08 -37.43
N GLU A 53 2.36 17.95 -38.36
CA GLU A 53 1.03 17.93 -38.98
C GLU A 53 0.95 17.02 -40.22
N ASP A 54 2.09 16.53 -40.73
CA ASP A 54 2.13 15.62 -41.89
C ASP A 54 2.08 14.14 -41.47
N SER A 55 0.86 13.60 -41.46
CA SER A 55 0.56 12.20 -41.12
C SER A 55 1.17 11.15 -42.05
N ASN A 56 1.86 11.53 -43.13
CA ASN A 56 2.60 10.60 -43.98
C ASN A 56 3.98 10.20 -43.40
N VAL A 57 4.43 10.84 -42.31
CA VAL A 57 5.70 10.50 -41.64
C VAL A 57 5.46 9.44 -40.57
N GLN A 58 6.21 8.33 -40.65
CA GLN A 58 6.29 7.35 -39.56
C GLN A 58 7.54 7.60 -38.72
N ILE A 59 7.36 7.93 -37.45
CA ILE A 59 8.45 8.05 -36.46
C ILE A 59 8.72 6.68 -35.83
N THR A 60 9.98 6.40 -35.52
CA THR A 60 10.36 5.29 -34.63
C THR A 60 11.20 5.84 -33.47
N ILE A 61 10.72 5.61 -32.25
CA ILE A 61 11.38 6.00 -31.00
C ILE A 61 11.74 4.73 -30.26
N THR A 62 13.00 4.63 -29.83
CA THR A 62 13.46 3.51 -29.00
C THR A 62 14.18 4.07 -27.78
N ASN A 63 13.56 3.88 -26.61
CA ASN A 63 14.13 4.17 -25.31
C ASN A 63 14.71 2.88 -24.74
N ASN A 64 15.98 2.90 -24.37
CA ASN A 64 16.65 1.78 -23.75
C ASN A 64 17.46 2.26 -22.54
N ILE A 65 17.12 1.74 -21.37
CA ILE A 65 17.83 1.95 -20.12
C ILE A 65 18.25 0.57 -19.60
N GLN A 66 19.55 0.31 -19.53
CA GLN A 66 20.08 -0.83 -18.79
C GLN A 66 20.89 -0.36 -17.58
N THR A 67 20.51 -0.82 -16.39
CA THR A 67 21.22 -0.60 -15.13
C THR A 67 21.75 -1.92 -14.59
N VAL A 68 23.05 -1.97 -14.27
CA VAL A 68 23.69 -3.16 -13.69
C VAL A 68 24.34 -2.80 -12.35
N VAL A 69 24.00 -3.54 -11.29
CA VAL A 69 24.36 -3.21 -9.89
C VAL A 69 25.10 -4.38 -9.24
N ASN A 70 26.35 -4.17 -8.78
CA ASN A 70 27.22 -5.21 -8.21
C ASN A 70 28.01 -4.70 -6.99
N GLY A 71 28.14 -5.52 -5.94
CA GLY A 71 28.73 -5.17 -4.65
C GLY A 71 27.93 -5.78 -3.48
N GLU A 72 28.36 -5.54 -2.23
CA GLU A 72 27.79 -6.17 -1.00
C GLU A 72 27.02 -5.16 -0.11
N SER A 73 26.27 -4.21 -0.68
CA SER A 73 25.75 -3.04 0.05
C SER A 73 24.28 -2.74 -0.27
N THR A 74 23.83 -1.51 -0.01
CA THR A 74 22.49 -1.02 -0.32
C THR A 74 22.50 -0.20 -1.62
N ALA A 75 21.49 -0.39 -2.48
CA ALA A 75 21.39 0.35 -3.73
C ALA A 75 19.96 0.83 -4.02
N THR A 76 19.85 2.00 -4.64
CA THR A 76 18.56 2.55 -5.11
C THR A 76 18.68 2.92 -6.59
N VAL A 77 17.74 2.45 -7.40
CA VAL A 77 17.68 2.69 -8.85
C VAL A 77 16.35 3.34 -9.22
N GLU A 78 16.40 4.49 -9.89
CA GLU A 78 15.24 5.09 -10.54
C GLU A 78 15.43 5.10 -12.06
N ASN A 79 14.46 4.57 -12.81
CA ASN A 79 14.42 4.65 -14.26
C ASN A 79 13.11 5.29 -14.70
N LYS A 80 13.20 6.40 -15.44
CA LYS A 80 12.05 7.23 -15.83
C LYS A 80 12.07 7.44 -17.34
N VAL A 81 11.00 7.03 -18.03
CA VAL A 81 10.84 7.22 -19.48
C VAL A 81 9.56 8.00 -19.74
N LYS A 82 9.63 9.12 -20.47
CA LYS A 82 8.47 9.97 -20.78
C LYS A 82 8.40 10.24 -22.29
N ASN A 83 7.29 9.89 -22.91
CA ASN A 83 7.05 10.11 -24.33
C ASN A 83 5.76 10.91 -24.54
N ASN A 84 5.85 12.08 -25.17
CA ASN A 84 4.72 12.95 -25.46
C ASN A 84 4.59 13.15 -26.98
N ILE A 85 3.67 12.42 -27.59
CA ILE A 85 3.52 12.26 -29.03
C ILE A 85 2.20 12.90 -29.47
N SER A 86 2.26 13.78 -30.47
CA SER A 86 1.07 14.38 -31.08
C SER A 86 1.13 14.25 -32.59
N ASP A 87 0.01 13.84 -33.19
CA ASP A 87 -0.29 13.86 -34.63
C ASP A 87 0.64 13.03 -35.55
N ASN A 88 1.56 12.26 -34.98
CA ASN A 88 2.52 11.42 -35.70
C ASN A 88 2.18 9.93 -35.64
N ASN A 89 2.16 9.27 -36.79
CA ASN A 89 2.20 7.80 -36.86
C ASN A 89 3.53 7.31 -36.27
N THR A 90 3.48 6.51 -35.20
CA THR A 90 4.64 6.31 -34.33
C THR A 90 4.74 4.87 -33.85
N ASN A 91 5.89 4.25 -34.08
CA ASN A 91 6.29 3.03 -33.39
C ASN A 91 7.18 3.42 -32.20
N LEU A 92 6.75 3.11 -30.98
CA LEU A 92 7.44 3.44 -29.75
C LEU A 92 7.76 2.16 -28.97
N GLU A 93 9.04 1.97 -28.68
CA GLU A 93 9.55 0.84 -27.90
C GLU A 93 10.33 1.37 -26.69
N ASN A 94 9.85 1.06 -25.49
CA ASN A 94 10.47 1.42 -24.22
C ASN A 94 10.95 0.14 -23.54
N THR A 95 12.27 -0.02 -23.40
CA THR A 95 12.88 -1.17 -22.74
C THR A 95 13.69 -0.71 -21.53
N ILE A 96 13.33 -1.20 -20.34
CA ILE A 96 14.09 -0.98 -19.11
C ILE A 96 14.57 -2.35 -18.59
N GLN A 97 15.88 -2.52 -18.43
CA GLN A 97 16.47 -3.72 -17.85
C GLN A 97 17.29 -3.36 -16.59
N ASN A 98 16.96 -4.00 -15.47
CA ASN A 98 17.73 -3.89 -14.23
C ASN A 98 18.28 -5.27 -13.86
N ASP A 99 19.60 -5.39 -13.80
CA ASP A 99 20.29 -6.61 -13.39
C ASP A 99 21.09 -6.34 -12.11
N SER A 100 20.89 -7.11 -11.04
CA SER A 100 21.69 -6.99 -9.81
C SER A 100 22.19 -8.34 -9.32
N ASN A 101 23.42 -8.36 -8.80
CA ASN A 101 24.04 -9.51 -8.18
C ASN A 101 24.71 -9.09 -6.85
N ASP A 102 24.78 -10.04 -5.92
CA ASP A 102 25.55 -10.01 -4.67
C ASP A 102 25.18 -8.93 -3.62
N GLN A 103 24.35 -7.93 -3.97
CA GLN A 103 23.92 -6.85 -3.06
C GLN A 103 23.14 -7.35 -1.84
N ALA A 104 23.17 -6.58 -0.76
CA ALA A 104 22.46 -6.87 0.49
C ALA A 104 21.03 -6.33 0.49
N THR A 105 20.80 -5.13 -0.08
CA THR A 105 19.45 -4.57 -0.31
C THR A 105 19.42 -3.80 -1.62
N ILE A 106 18.34 -3.92 -2.40
CA ILE A 106 18.13 -3.10 -3.59
C ILE A 106 16.68 -2.62 -3.73
N THR A 107 16.49 -1.32 -3.96
CA THR A 107 15.20 -0.70 -4.27
C THR A 107 15.21 -0.23 -5.72
N VAL A 108 14.26 -0.66 -6.54
CA VAL A 108 14.17 -0.33 -7.97
C VAL A 108 12.81 0.27 -8.30
N ASN A 109 12.82 1.49 -8.86
CA ASN A 109 11.63 2.24 -9.24
C ASN A 109 11.65 2.50 -10.74
N ASN A 110 10.84 1.76 -11.50
CA ASN A 110 10.67 1.96 -12.93
C ASN A 110 9.35 2.70 -13.22
N ALA A 111 9.42 3.79 -13.99
CA ALA A 111 8.25 4.54 -14.44
C ALA A 111 8.35 4.79 -15.96
N ILE A 112 7.30 4.42 -16.68
CA ILE A 112 7.14 4.73 -18.11
C ILE A 112 5.82 5.48 -18.28
N GLU A 113 5.86 6.65 -18.89
CA GLU A 113 4.71 7.48 -19.20
C GLU A 113 4.66 7.75 -20.71
N ASN A 114 3.59 7.29 -21.35
CA ASN A 114 3.37 7.49 -22.78
C ASN A 114 2.06 8.25 -22.98
N ILE A 115 2.14 9.40 -23.65
CA ILE A 115 1.01 10.28 -23.94
C ILE A 115 0.90 10.40 -25.46
N PHE A 116 -0.25 10.03 -26.02
CA PHE A 116 -0.53 10.04 -27.46
C PHE A 116 -1.78 10.85 -27.77
N LYS A 117 -1.65 11.86 -28.66
CA LYS A 117 -2.71 12.81 -29.00
C LYS A 117 -2.93 12.91 -30.51
N GLY A 118 -4.18 12.96 -30.94
CA GLY A 118 -4.55 13.12 -32.35
C GLY A 118 -4.78 11.82 -33.12
N ASP A 119 -4.97 11.95 -34.43
CA ASP A 119 -5.45 10.89 -35.33
C ASP A 119 -4.30 10.00 -35.83
N LEU A 120 -3.64 9.26 -34.93
CA LEU A 120 -2.39 8.53 -35.17
C LEU A 120 -2.48 6.99 -35.12
N GLN A 121 -1.53 6.29 -35.75
CA GLN A 121 -1.42 4.83 -35.82
C GLN A 121 0.00 4.32 -35.52
N GLY A 122 0.13 3.08 -35.05
CA GLY A 122 1.44 2.42 -34.85
C GLY A 122 1.43 1.38 -33.73
N THR A 123 2.61 1.04 -33.21
CA THR A 123 2.77 0.07 -32.10
C THR A 123 3.42 0.71 -30.89
N LEU A 124 2.90 0.43 -29.68
CA LEU A 124 3.47 0.85 -28.41
C LEU A 124 3.87 -0.37 -27.59
N ARG A 125 5.18 -0.58 -27.39
CA ARG A 125 5.73 -1.67 -26.58
C ARG A 125 6.45 -1.10 -25.37
N ASN A 126 6.06 -1.56 -24.19
CA ASN A 126 6.74 -1.29 -22.93
C ASN A 126 7.21 -2.63 -22.36
N ASN A 127 8.52 -2.85 -22.29
CA ASN A 127 9.11 -4.03 -21.65
C ASN A 127 9.95 -3.57 -20.45
N ILE A 128 9.66 -4.12 -19.27
CA ILE A 128 10.49 -3.94 -18.08
C ILE A 128 10.94 -5.31 -17.58
N THR A 129 12.24 -5.52 -17.47
CA THR A 129 12.84 -6.76 -16.97
C THR A 129 13.72 -6.47 -15.76
N ASN A 130 13.41 -7.08 -14.62
CA ASN A 130 14.12 -6.89 -13.35
C ASN A 130 14.68 -8.23 -12.85
N ASN A 131 15.98 -8.46 -13.05
CA ASN A 131 16.73 -9.61 -12.56
C ASN A 131 17.43 -9.23 -11.24
N LEU A 132 16.69 -9.25 -10.13
CA LEU A 132 17.18 -8.84 -8.81
C LEU A 132 17.71 -10.06 -8.04
N LEU A 133 18.90 -10.51 -8.40
CA LEU A 133 19.53 -11.71 -7.84
C LEU A 133 20.39 -11.38 -6.59
N SER A 134 19.96 -10.39 -5.81
CA SER A 134 20.55 -9.96 -4.54
C SER A 134 20.48 -11.06 -3.47
N SER A 135 21.29 -10.92 -2.42
CA SER A 135 21.32 -11.86 -1.28
C SER A 135 20.35 -11.49 -0.15
N GLY A 136 19.89 -10.23 -0.10
CA GLY A 136 18.85 -9.75 0.81
C GLY A 136 17.80 -8.90 0.09
N LYS A 137 17.10 -8.03 0.85
CA LYS A 137 15.79 -7.44 0.50
C LYS A 137 15.79 -6.75 -0.87
N SER A 138 14.87 -7.16 -1.73
CA SER A 138 14.54 -6.46 -2.97
C SER A 138 13.20 -5.75 -2.83
N GLU A 139 13.16 -4.47 -3.16
CA GLU A 139 11.97 -3.64 -3.30
C GLU A 139 11.84 -3.21 -4.77
N LEU A 140 10.64 -3.28 -5.34
CA LEU A 140 10.45 -3.10 -6.77
C LEU A 140 9.10 -2.48 -7.12
N ALA A 141 9.11 -1.28 -7.69
CA ALA A 141 7.95 -0.64 -8.30
C ALA A 141 8.08 -0.61 -9.84
N ASN A 142 6.99 -0.92 -10.54
CA ASN A 142 6.90 -0.82 -12.00
C ASN A 142 5.59 -0.09 -12.36
N ASN A 143 5.68 1.17 -12.78
CA ASN A 143 4.55 1.99 -13.19
C ASN A 143 4.60 2.21 -14.71
N ILE A 144 3.50 1.92 -15.43
CA ILE A 144 3.40 2.11 -16.88
C ILE A 144 2.07 2.79 -17.22
N LEU A 145 2.11 4.12 -17.40
CA LEU A 145 0.98 4.93 -17.84
C LEU A 145 0.96 5.06 -19.37
N ASN A 146 -0.20 4.82 -19.98
CA ASN A 146 -0.42 5.00 -21.42
C ASN A 146 -1.71 5.82 -21.65
N ASP A 147 -1.59 7.15 -21.73
CA ASP A 147 -2.69 8.05 -22.13
C ASP A 147 -2.85 8.00 -23.65
N LEU A 148 -3.85 7.24 -24.12
CA LEU A 148 -4.19 7.11 -25.54
C LEU A 148 -5.47 7.92 -25.81
N GLN A 149 -5.30 9.16 -26.29
CA GLN A 149 -6.44 10.06 -26.50
C GLN A 149 -7.30 9.62 -27.69
N THR A 150 -8.56 10.06 -27.70
CA THR A 150 -9.58 9.49 -28.61
C THR A 150 -9.17 9.60 -30.08
N LYS A 151 -9.40 8.50 -30.80
CA LYS A 151 -9.04 8.20 -32.22
C LYS A 151 -7.65 7.58 -32.47
N ALA A 152 -6.73 7.52 -31.51
CA ALA A 152 -5.47 6.78 -31.72
C ALA A 152 -5.72 5.28 -32.00
N GLN A 153 -5.04 4.71 -33.00
CA GLN A 153 -5.08 3.28 -33.35
C GLN A 153 -3.71 2.65 -33.08
N ILE A 154 -3.45 2.37 -31.81
CA ILE A 154 -2.17 1.86 -31.32
C ILE A 154 -2.29 0.40 -30.89
N GLU A 155 -1.45 -0.46 -31.44
CA GLU A 155 -1.23 -1.82 -30.91
C GLU A 155 -0.37 -1.70 -29.65
N LEU A 156 -1.01 -1.77 -28.47
CA LEU A 156 -0.35 -1.69 -27.17
C LEU A 156 0.12 -3.08 -26.68
N THR A 157 1.31 -3.15 -26.10
CA THR A 157 1.80 -4.29 -25.34
C THR A 157 2.62 -3.80 -24.14
N ASN A 158 2.23 -4.21 -22.94
CA ASN A 158 2.98 -3.99 -21.71
C ASN A 158 3.45 -5.37 -21.20
N GLU A 159 4.74 -5.53 -20.99
CA GLU A 159 5.37 -6.76 -20.50
C GLU A 159 6.28 -6.41 -19.31
N VAL A 160 6.10 -7.10 -18.18
CA VAL A 160 6.88 -6.88 -16.96
C VAL A 160 7.35 -8.23 -16.43
N ASN A 161 8.67 -8.49 -16.52
CA ASN A 161 9.31 -9.72 -16.10
C ASN A 161 10.13 -9.47 -14.84
N ASN A 162 9.67 -9.97 -13.69
CA ASN A 162 10.35 -9.81 -12.41
C ASN A 162 10.90 -11.15 -11.94
N ASN A 163 12.19 -11.19 -11.65
CA ASN A 163 12.94 -12.40 -11.33
C ASN A 163 13.86 -12.10 -10.14
N SER A 164 13.60 -12.72 -8.99
CA SER A 164 14.40 -12.54 -7.77
C SER A 164 14.85 -13.87 -7.19
N LYS A 165 15.95 -13.82 -6.42
CA LYS A 165 16.56 -15.00 -5.83
C LYS A 165 16.12 -15.13 -4.37
N GLN A 166 15.32 -16.15 -4.05
CA GLN A 166 14.99 -16.43 -2.65
C GLN A 166 16.27 -16.75 -1.84
N PRO A 167 16.38 -16.28 -0.58
CA PRO A 167 17.33 -16.82 0.37
C PRO A 167 17.09 -18.33 0.54
N GLN A 168 18.13 -19.13 0.37
CA GLN A 168 18.07 -20.54 0.78
C GLN A 168 17.98 -20.61 2.30
N PRO A 169 17.05 -21.39 2.89
CA PRO A 169 17.08 -21.67 4.32
C PRO A 169 18.43 -22.29 4.71
N PRO A 170 19.02 -21.94 5.87
CA PRO A 170 20.27 -22.53 6.31
C PRO A 170 20.13 -24.05 6.47
N GLU A 171 21.10 -24.82 5.97
CA GLU A 171 21.10 -26.28 6.09
C GLU A 171 21.12 -26.71 7.56
N ASN A 172 19.97 -27.21 8.03
CA ASN A 172 19.78 -27.66 9.40
C ASN A 172 20.61 -28.93 9.68
N ASN A 173 21.85 -28.73 10.12
CA ASN A 173 22.72 -29.80 10.61
C ASN A 173 22.22 -30.33 11.97
N THR A 174 21.18 -31.17 11.92
CA THR A 174 20.55 -31.78 13.09
C THR A 174 21.53 -32.68 13.85
N SER A 175 21.80 -32.37 15.12
CA SER A 175 22.52 -33.27 16.04
C SER A 175 22.21 -32.96 17.51
N ALA A 176 21.06 -33.44 17.99
CA ALA A 176 20.72 -33.51 19.40
C ALA A 176 20.08 -34.89 19.71
N PRO A 177 20.71 -35.74 20.55
CA PRO A 177 20.14 -37.04 20.95
C PRO A 177 19.08 -36.90 22.06
N ASN A 178 18.31 -37.97 22.27
CA ASN A 178 17.03 -37.99 23.01
C ASN A 178 17.13 -38.64 24.41
N GLU A 179 16.02 -38.57 25.16
CA GLU A 179 15.61 -39.37 26.35
C GLU A 179 16.13 -38.98 27.75
N GLY A 180 15.25 -39.00 28.76
CA GLY A 180 15.64 -38.68 30.15
C GLY A 180 14.57 -38.45 31.25
N GLN A 181 13.51 -39.26 31.34
CA GLN A 181 12.63 -39.34 32.55
C GLN A 181 12.31 -40.83 32.85
N PRO A 182 11.89 -41.25 34.08
CA PRO A 182 11.04 -40.52 35.05
C PRO A 182 11.37 -40.74 36.57
N SER A 183 10.38 -40.41 37.43
CA SER A 183 10.04 -40.95 38.78
C SER A 183 10.38 -40.19 40.10
N ASP A 184 9.30 -39.68 40.72
CA ASP A 184 8.87 -39.68 42.15
C ASP A 184 9.77 -39.29 43.35
N THR A 185 9.27 -38.39 44.22
CA THR A 185 8.78 -38.76 45.58
C THR A 185 8.04 -37.65 46.39
N THR A 186 6.71 -37.81 46.54
CA THR A 186 5.82 -37.57 47.72
C THR A 186 6.13 -36.56 48.86
N ASN A 187 5.22 -35.58 49.10
CA ASN A 187 4.38 -35.35 50.32
C ASN A 187 3.94 -33.85 50.44
N ASN A 188 2.63 -33.52 50.50
CA ASN A 188 1.72 -33.42 51.69
C ASN A 188 2.22 -32.45 52.79
N SER A 189 1.48 -31.43 53.27
CA SER A 189 0.07 -30.95 53.06
C SER A 189 -0.01 -29.39 53.26
N GLU A 190 -1.09 -28.63 53.56
CA GLU A 190 -2.53 -28.84 53.91
C GLU A 190 -3.35 -27.51 53.68
N LYS A 191 -4.70 -27.51 53.81
CA LYS A 191 -5.60 -26.33 53.60
C LYS A 191 -7.03 -26.57 54.16
N PRO A 192 -7.98 -25.60 54.23
CA PRO A 192 -8.05 -24.26 54.87
C PRO A 192 -8.82 -24.34 56.24
N PRO A 193 -9.46 -23.27 56.82
CA PRO A 193 -10.75 -22.72 56.31
C PRO A 193 -11.03 -21.19 56.46
N GLU A 194 -11.85 -20.70 55.52
CA GLU A 194 -12.98 -19.73 55.66
C GLU A 194 -12.86 -18.25 56.10
N GLU A 195 -13.90 -17.52 55.66
CA GLU A 195 -14.10 -16.09 55.42
C GLU A 195 -14.32 -15.17 56.65
N ALA A 196 -14.20 -13.84 56.42
CA ALA A 196 -15.00 -12.82 57.13
C ALA A 196 -15.23 -11.58 56.23
N ASN A 197 -16.42 -10.98 56.29
CA ASN A 197 -16.83 -9.82 55.48
C ASN A 197 -16.78 -8.49 56.26
N THR A 198 -16.42 -7.39 55.59
CA THR A 198 -16.72 -6.00 56.02
C THR A 198 -16.91 -5.05 54.82
N PRO A 199 -17.63 -3.92 54.96
CA PRO A 199 -18.21 -3.17 53.83
C PRO A 199 -17.27 -2.15 53.16
N PRO A 200 -17.65 -1.56 52.00
CA PRO A 200 -16.76 -0.73 51.17
C PRO A 200 -16.56 0.69 51.72
N GLU A 201 -15.35 1.22 51.48
CA GLU A 201 -15.01 2.64 51.66
C GLU A 201 -14.93 3.35 50.29
N ASN A 202 -15.24 4.65 50.25
CA ASN A 202 -15.50 5.36 49.00
C ASN A 202 -14.22 5.65 48.20
N THR A 203 -14.11 5.07 47.00
CA THR A 203 -13.08 5.41 46.00
C THR A 203 -13.69 6.30 44.90
N PRO A 204 -12.96 7.31 44.37
CA PRO A 204 -13.41 8.11 43.21
C PRO A 204 -13.66 7.27 41.94
N PRO A 205 -14.34 7.82 40.91
CA PRO A 205 -14.85 7.02 39.79
C PRO A 205 -13.76 6.44 38.89
N ASP A 206 -13.67 5.12 38.91
CA ASP A 206 -13.44 4.21 37.77
C ASP A 206 -12.35 4.62 36.76
N ASN A 207 -11.08 4.60 37.21
CA ASN A 207 -9.95 4.47 36.29
C ASN A 207 -9.89 3.02 35.76
N LYS A 208 -10.75 2.70 34.79
CA LYS A 208 -10.69 1.42 34.07
C LYS A 208 -9.32 1.28 33.42
N GLU A 209 -8.66 0.15 33.67
CA GLU A 209 -7.42 -0.19 32.98
C GLU A 209 -7.67 -0.30 31.47
N LEU A 210 -6.77 0.27 30.68
CA LEU A 210 -6.87 0.28 29.22
C LEU A 210 -6.71 -1.15 28.71
N THR A 211 -7.82 -1.76 28.30
CA THR A 211 -7.83 -3.08 27.67
C THR A 211 -7.63 -2.88 26.18
N TYR A 212 -6.53 -3.40 25.65
CA TYR A 212 -6.26 -3.42 24.22
C TYR A 212 -6.74 -4.73 23.61
N ILE A 213 -7.29 -4.64 22.41
CA ILE A 213 -7.93 -5.73 21.69
C ILE A 213 -7.10 -5.99 20.43
N TRP A 214 -6.63 -7.24 20.26
CA TRP A 214 -5.94 -7.64 19.05
C TRP A 214 -6.94 -7.86 17.91
N GLY A 215 -6.56 -7.36 16.74
CA GLY A 215 -7.34 -7.49 15.52
C GLY A 215 -6.45 -7.45 14.29
N ILE A 216 -7.08 -7.58 13.14
CA ILE A 216 -6.41 -7.58 11.84
C ILE A 216 -7.18 -6.72 10.85
N ASP A 217 -6.52 -6.36 9.76
CA ASP A 217 -7.18 -5.87 8.56
C ASP A 217 -6.67 -6.62 7.32
N SER A 218 -7.42 -6.52 6.22
CA SER A 218 -6.96 -7.09 4.94
C SER A 218 -7.69 -6.52 3.73
N ALA A 219 -6.92 -6.30 2.67
CA ALA A 219 -7.38 -6.10 1.29
C ALA A 219 -7.93 -7.38 0.63
N SER A 220 -7.68 -8.57 1.20
CA SER A 220 -8.02 -9.88 0.61
C SER A 220 -9.52 -10.21 0.73
N GLU A 221 -9.98 -11.18 -0.06
CA GLU A 221 -11.29 -11.79 0.14
C GLU A 221 -11.31 -12.64 1.42
N THR A 222 -12.29 -12.45 2.30
CA THR A 222 -12.38 -13.20 3.57
C THR A 222 -13.08 -14.54 3.36
N THR A 223 -12.31 -15.59 3.01
CA THR A 223 -12.82 -16.97 2.91
C THR A 223 -12.66 -17.75 4.23
N GLU A 224 -13.28 -18.93 4.33
CA GLU A 224 -13.10 -19.83 5.48
C GLU A 224 -11.64 -20.27 5.64
N GLU A 225 -10.95 -20.56 4.54
CA GLU A 225 -9.53 -20.93 4.52
C GLU A 225 -8.62 -19.76 4.91
N PHE A 226 -8.96 -18.54 4.48
CA PHE A 226 -8.23 -17.34 4.86
C PHE A 226 -8.36 -17.04 6.36
N TYR A 227 -9.58 -17.14 6.91
CA TYR A 227 -9.81 -16.98 8.34
C TYR A 227 -9.12 -18.10 9.14
N ALA A 228 -9.14 -19.35 8.66
CA ALA A 228 -8.42 -20.46 9.27
C ALA A 228 -6.89 -20.22 9.29
N CYS A 229 -6.31 -19.68 8.21
CA CYS A 229 -4.89 -19.31 8.16
C CYS A 229 -4.51 -18.38 9.33
N VAL A 230 -5.26 -17.29 9.51
CA VAL A 230 -5.01 -16.32 10.60
C VAL A 230 -5.09 -17.00 11.95
N ARG A 231 -6.16 -17.78 12.19
CA ARG A 231 -6.41 -18.48 13.45
C ARG A 231 -5.31 -19.47 13.84
N GLU A 232 -4.84 -20.26 12.87
CA GLU A 232 -3.88 -21.34 13.09
C GLU A 232 -2.44 -20.82 13.23
N ASN A 233 -2.12 -19.66 12.65
CA ASN A 233 -0.74 -19.16 12.58
C ASN A 233 -0.48 -17.91 13.42
N LEU A 234 -1.48 -17.04 13.64
CA LEU A 234 -1.29 -15.70 14.19
C LEU A 234 -2.09 -15.45 15.47
N GLY A 235 -3.39 -15.76 15.47
CA GLY A 235 -4.29 -15.51 16.60
C GLY A 235 -5.75 -15.49 16.19
N GLU A 236 -6.67 -15.36 17.15
CA GLU A 236 -8.11 -15.32 16.90
C GLU A 236 -8.60 -13.85 16.99
N PRO A 237 -8.66 -13.11 15.87
CA PRO A 237 -8.93 -11.67 15.90
C PRO A 237 -10.28 -11.37 16.56
N LYS A 238 -10.37 -10.23 17.23
CA LYS A 238 -11.62 -9.73 17.83
C LYS A 238 -12.18 -8.54 17.07
N ILE A 239 -11.36 -7.90 16.25
CA ILE A 239 -11.72 -6.84 15.33
C ILE A 239 -11.14 -7.20 13.96
N PHE A 240 -11.95 -7.11 12.91
CA PHE A 240 -11.56 -7.37 11.53
C PHE A 240 -11.92 -6.16 10.67
N ALA A 241 -10.90 -5.40 10.27
CA ALA A 241 -11.05 -4.23 9.42
C ALA A 241 -11.15 -4.63 7.94
N ARG A 242 -12.18 -4.14 7.24
CA ARG A 242 -12.52 -4.55 5.86
C ARG A 242 -13.10 -3.39 5.05
N TYR A 243 -12.80 -3.38 3.75
CA TYR A 243 -13.18 -2.32 2.83
C TYR A 243 -14.66 -2.39 2.43
N LEU A 244 -15.36 -1.26 2.45
CA LEU A 244 -16.75 -1.12 2.03
C LEU A 244 -16.98 -1.44 0.55
N GLY A 245 -15.99 -1.17 -0.31
CA GLY A 245 -16.08 -1.35 -1.76
C GLY A 245 -14.83 -2.03 -2.33
N THR A 246 -14.97 -2.55 -3.54
CA THR A 246 -13.85 -3.16 -4.29
C THR A 246 -13.12 -2.09 -5.10
N LYS A 247 -11.81 -1.97 -4.89
CA LYS A 247 -10.89 -1.10 -5.66
C LYS A 247 -9.99 -2.04 -6.47
N GLU A 248 -10.17 -2.11 -7.79
CA GLU A 248 -9.52 -3.12 -8.64
C GLU A 248 -7.99 -3.10 -8.49
N GLY A 249 -7.40 -4.26 -8.21
CA GLY A 249 -5.96 -4.40 -7.97
C GLY A 249 -5.47 -3.89 -6.60
N VAL A 250 -6.34 -3.33 -5.75
CA VAL A 250 -5.99 -2.76 -4.44
C VAL A 250 -6.72 -3.44 -3.29
N SER A 251 -8.06 -3.52 -3.32
CA SER A 251 -8.85 -4.10 -2.22
C SER A 251 -10.13 -4.81 -2.68
N SER A 252 -10.45 -5.90 -2.00
CA SER A 252 -11.71 -6.64 -2.15
C SER A 252 -12.76 -6.06 -1.20
N GLY A 253 -13.91 -5.63 -1.74
CA GLY A 253 -15.03 -5.16 -0.94
C GLY A 253 -15.64 -6.25 -0.06
N LEU A 254 -16.25 -5.82 1.04
CA LEU A 254 -16.98 -6.67 1.97
C LEU A 254 -18.28 -7.18 1.35
N THR A 255 -18.67 -8.43 1.65
CA THR A 255 -19.94 -9.02 1.17
C THR A 255 -20.78 -9.51 2.34
N ALA A 256 -22.10 -9.67 2.13
CA ALA A 256 -23.00 -10.18 3.16
C ALA A 256 -22.61 -11.60 3.66
N GLU A 257 -21.90 -12.37 2.84
CA GLU A 257 -21.36 -13.69 3.20
C GLU A 257 -20.11 -13.57 4.08
N GLN A 258 -19.21 -12.64 3.75
CA GLN A 258 -18.03 -12.33 4.58
C GLN A 258 -18.43 -11.76 5.94
N VAL A 259 -19.43 -10.88 6.00
CA VAL A 259 -20.01 -10.34 7.24
C VAL A 259 -20.42 -11.48 8.17
N LYS A 260 -21.26 -12.40 7.67
CA LYS A 260 -21.71 -13.59 8.43
C LYS A 260 -20.54 -14.46 8.88
N LEU A 261 -19.51 -14.64 8.06
CA LEU A 261 -18.33 -15.43 8.41
C LEU A 261 -17.53 -14.79 9.55
N ILE A 262 -17.26 -13.48 9.49
CA ILE A 262 -16.50 -12.75 10.50
C ILE A 262 -17.26 -12.76 11.84
N HIS A 263 -18.55 -12.39 11.82
CA HIS A 263 -19.41 -12.41 13.01
C HIS A 263 -19.58 -13.82 13.60
N ALA A 264 -19.68 -14.87 12.77
CA ALA A 264 -19.78 -16.26 13.23
C ALA A 264 -18.50 -16.79 13.92
N ASN A 265 -17.34 -16.17 13.69
CA ASN A 265 -16.11 -16.45 14.44
C ASN A 265 -15.92 -15.54 15.67
N GLY A 266 -16.83 -14.57 15.90
CA GLY A 266 -16.83 -13.72 17.09
C GLY A 266 -15.87 -12.53 17.01
N ALA A 267 -15.72 -11.93 15.83
CA ALA A 267 -15.02 -10.67 15.63
C ALA A 267 -16.00 -9.56 15.19
N ASP A 268 -15.78 -8.34 15.67
CA ASP A 268 -16.48 -7.14 15.21
C ASP A 268 -15.86 -6.62 13.90
N ILE A 269 -16.66 -5.98 13.03
CA ILE A 269 -16.16 -5.44 11.75
C ILE A 269 -15.87 -3.94 11.88
N LEU A 270 -14.71 -3.51 11.38
CA LEU A 270 -14.30 -2.11 11.26
C LEU A 270 -14.36 -1.68 9.77
N PRO A 271 -15.33 -0.85 9.34
CA PRO A 271 -15.49 -0.47 7.94
C PRO A 271 -14.48 0.57 7.45
N ILE A 272 -13.78 0.25 6.36
CA ILE A 272 -12.81 1.13 5.69
C ILE A 272 -13.37 1.67 4.36
N TYR A 273 -13.19 2.95 4.07
CA TYR A 273 -13.51 3.56 2.78
C TYR A 273 -12.26 4.11 2.09
N ASN A 274 -11.90 3.51 0.96
CA ASN A 274 -10.70 3.86 0.18
C ASN A 274 -11.00 4.28 -1.27
N GLY A 275 -12.21 4.80 -1.55
CA GLY A 275 -12.64 5.16 -2.90
C GLY A 275 -11.89 6.32 -3.58
N PHE A 276 -10.96 6.96 -2.87
CA PHE A 276 -10.18 8.11 -3.33
C PHE A 276 -8.66 7.83 -3.33
N THR A 277 -7.91 8.80 -3.87
CA THR A 277 -6.43 8.93 -3.77
C THR A 277 -6.01 10.40 -3.61
N ASP A 278 -6.95 11.27 -3.26
CA ASP A 278 -6.80 12.71 -3.08
C ASP A 278 -7.70 13.11 -1.91
N ALA A 279 -7.08 13.54 -0.81
CA ALA A 279 -7.72 13.95 0.42
C ALA A 279 -7.63 15.47 0.60
N THR A 280 -7.74 16.24 -0.49
CA THR A 280 -7.82 17.71 -0.46
C THR A 280 -9.23 18.23 -0.77
N GLY A 281 -9.56 19.41 -0.24
CA GLY A 281 -10.81 20.13 -0.52
C GLY A 281 -12.04 19.67 0.28
N TYR A 282 -12.78 20.64 0.83
CA TYR A 282 -14.00 20.39 1.62
C TYR A 282 -15.10 19.68 0.83
N ASP A 283 -15.44 20.16 -0.37
CA ASP A 283 -16.50 19.57 -1.20
C ASP A 283 -16.18 18.12 -1.61
N ASN A 284 -14.89 17.79 -1.78
CA ASN A 284 -14.42 16.42 -2.01
C ASN A 284 -14.62 15.56 -0.75
N GLY A 285 -14.18 16.02 0.43
CA GLY A 285 -14.40 15.31 1.69
C GLY A 285 -15.88 14.99 1.97
N VAL A 286 -16.77 15.94 1.67
CA VAL A 286 -18.24 15.73 1.76
C VAL A 286 -18.72 14.69 0.74
N ALA A 287 -18.22 14.71 -0.49
CA ALA A 287 -18.59 13.74 -1.53
C ALA A 287 -18.09 12.31 -1.21
N GLN A 288 -16.84 12.17 -0.74
CA GLN A 288 -16.29 10.89 -0.30
C GLN A 288 -17.11 10.31 0.87
N ALA A 289 -17.50 11.15 1.84
CA ALA A 289 -18.35 10.73 2.95
C ALA A 289 -19.73 10.23 2.46
N GLN A 290 -20.34 10.89 1.47
CA GLN A 290 -21.64 10.48 0.92
C GLN A 290 -21.57 9.11 0.20
N GLU A 291 -20.51 8.85 -0.56
CA GLU A 291 -20.30 7.53 -1.20
C GLU A 291 -20.07 6.44 -0.14
N ALA A 292 -19.27 6.73 0.89
CA ALA A 292 -19.02 5.81 2.00
C ALA A 292 -20.29 5.49 2.80
N ILE A 293 -21.14 6.49 3.05
CA ILE A 293 -22.48 6.31 3.67
C ILE A 293 -23.36 5.43 2.78
N SER A 294 -23.34 5.59 1.45
CA SER A 294 -24.14 4.77 0.54
C SER A 294 -23.73 3.30 0.61
N LEU A 295 -22.43 3.01 0.49
CA LEU A 295 -21.90 1.64 0.58
C LEU A 295 -22.19 1.00 1.94
N ALA A 296 -22.05 1.75 3.04
CA ALA A 296 -22.40 1.28 4.38
C ALA A 296 -23.92 0.99 4.52
N THR A 297 -24.77 1.82 3.91
CA THR A 297 -26.22 1.63 3.92
C THR A 297 -26.63 0.40 3.09
N ASP A 298 -26.04 0.21 1.90
CA ASP A 298 -26.32 -0.92 1.01
C ASP A 298 -25.83 -2.26 1.58
N LEU A 299 -24.74 -2.25 2.37
CA LEU A 299 -24.29 -3.41 3.15
C LEU A 299 -25.12 -3.66 4.42
N GLY A 300 -25.98 -2.71 4.83
CA GLY A 300 -26.81 -2.82 6.02
C GLY A 300 -26.07 -2.56 7.34
N ILE A 301 -25.00 -1.76 7.32
CA ILE A 301 -24.21 -1.45 8.51
C ILE A 301 -25.06 -0.64 9.52
N PRO A 302 -25.13 -1.04 10.80
CA PRO A 302 -25.93 -0.35 11.81
C PRO A 302 -25.58 1.12 12.06
N GLU A 303 -26.56 1.89 12.54
CA GLU A 303 -26.34 3.23 13.06
C GLU A 303 -25.36 3.22 14.24
N GLY A 304 -24.56 4.28 14.38
CA GLY A 304 -23.54 4.42 15.42
C GLY A 304 -22.17 3.81 15.08
N VAL A 305 -22.07 2.99 14.02
CA VAL A 305 -20.79 2.45 13.55
C VAL A 305 -19.92 3.56 12.94
N ALA A 306 -18.61 3.49 13.16
CA ALA A 306 -17.61 4.36 12.56
C ALA A 306 -17.24 3.93 11.14
N ILE A 307 -17.02 4.90 10.25
CA ILE A 307 -16.49 4.65 8.90
C ILE A 307 -15.14 5.36 8.80
N PHE A 308 -14.09 4.61 8.47
CA PHE A 308 -12.72 5.11 8.39
C PHE A 308 -12.37 5.53 6.97
N ALA A 309 -12.07 6.81 6.76
CA ALA A 309 -11.42 7.26 5.52
C ALA A 309 -9.98 6.76 5.47
N ASP A 310 -9.61 6.08 4.39
CA ASP A 310 -8.27 5.55 4.14
C ASP A 310 -7.36 6.62 3.51
N ILE A 311 -6.55 7.30 4.33
CA ILE A 311 -5.63 8.35 3.89
C ILE A 311 -4.19 7.82 3.91
N GLU A 312 -3.82 7.16 2.82
CA GLU A 312 -2.48 6.63 2.58
C GLU A 312 -1.38 7.70 2.66
N PRO A 313 -0.14 7.38 3.11
CA PRO A 313 0.95 8.34 3.28
C PRO A 313 1.41 9.10 2.01
N THR A 314 0.91 8.71 0.83
CA THR A 314 1.23 9.34 -0.47
C THR A 314 0.08 10.15 -1.05
N TYR A 315 -1.11 10.15 -0.44
CA TYR A 315 -2.22 10.97 -0.88
C TYR A 315 -2.02 12.42 -0.38
N PRO A 316 -2.23 13.44 -1.23
CA PRO A 316 -2.23 14.83 -0.78
C PRO A 316 -3.41 15.03 0.18
N VAL A 317 -3.20 15.73 1.29
CA VAL A 317 -4.23 15.88 2.35
C VAL A 317 -4.32 17.31 2.88
N ASP A 318 -5.55 17.81 3.06
CA ASP A 318 -5.78 19.13 3.67
C ASP A 318 -6.88 19.14 4.76
N ALA A 319 -6.88 20.24 5.52
CA ALA A 319 -7.82 20.48 6.61
C ALA A 319 -9.28 20.61 6.14
N GLY A 320 -9.49 21.07 4.90
CA GLY A 320 -10.80 21.22 4.29
C GLY A 320 -11.44 19.85 4.06
N PHE A 321 -10.71 18.90 3.49
CA PHE A 321 -11.19 17.52 3.33
C PHE A 321 -11.51 16.86 4.67
N ILE A 322 -10.64 17.01 5.68
CA ILE A 322 -10.89 16.44 7.02
C ILE A 322 -12.16 17.03 7.64
N GLN A 323 -12.39 18.35 7.50
CA GLN A 323 -13.65 18.96 7.94
C GLN A 323 -14.84 18.50 7.07
N GLY A 324 -14.66 18.33 5.77
CA GLY A 324 -15.71 17.89 4.83
C GLY A 324 -16.13 16.43 5.05
N TRP A 325 -15.17 15.54 5.31
CA TRP A 325 -15.42 14.16 5.72
C TRP A 325 -16.17 14.12 7.05
N TYR A 326 -15.71 14.89 8.04
CA TYR A 326 -16.39 15.04 9.32
C TYR A 326 -17.84 15.52 9.17
N ASP A 327 -18.05 16.61 8.44
CA ASP A 327 -19.38 17.22 8.23
C ASP A 327 -20.29 16.33 7.38
N GLY A 328 -19.73 15.59 6.41
CA GLY A 328 -20.43 14.59 5.62
C GLY A 328 -20.90 13.42 6.47
N ILE A 329 -19.99 12.73 7.18
CA ILE A 329 -20.35 11.57 8.02
C ILE A 329 -21.29 11.97 9.16
N THR A 330 -21.04 13.09 9.85
CA THR A 330 -21.91 13.55 10.96
C THR A 330 -23.26 14.14 10.51
N SER A 331 -23.50 14.28 9.20
CA SER A 331 -24.85 14.51 8.65
C SER A 331 -25.71 13.23 8.58
N SER A 332 -25.09 12.07 8.80
CA SER A 332 -25.73 10.74 8.86
C SER A 332 -25.78 10.19 10.30
N ASN A 333 -26.19 8.93 10.45
CA ASN A 333 -26.21 8.24 11.74
C ASN A 333 -24.91 7.43 12.02
N TYR A 334 -23.89 7.51 11.15
CA TYR A 334 -22.57 6.91 11.34
C TYR A 334 -21.60 7.84 12.10
N LYS A 335 -20.42 7.36 12.49
CA LYS A 335 -19.37 8.15 13.16
C LYS A 335 -18.19 8.42 12.22
N PRO A 336 -17.62 9.65 12.23
CA PRO A 336 -16.44 9.95 11.43
C PRO A 336 -15.23 9.24 12.02
N ALA A 337 -14.42 8.63 11.16
CA ALA A 337 -13.12 8.10 11.53
C ALA A 337 -12.11 8.25 10.38
N ILE A 338 -10.83 8.18 10.70
CA ILE A 338 -9.72 8.34 9.74
C ILE A 338 -8.65 7.29 10.05
N TYR A 339 -8.21 6.60 9.00
CA TYR A 339 -6.98 5.81 8.96
C TYR A 339 -5.88 6.60 8.25
N GLY A 340 -4.63 6.45 8.70
CA GLY A 340 -3.45 6.99 8.03
C GLY A 340 -2.20 6.95 8.91
N SER A 341 -1.05 7.34 8.38
CA SER A 341 0.21 7.40 9.14
C SER A 341 0.34 8.74 9.88
N PHE A 342 -0.05 8.78 11.16
CA PHE A 342 0.01 9.98 11.99
C PHE A 342 1.38 10.18 12.68
N ASP A 343 2.47 9.79 12.01
CA ASP A 343 3.83 10.26 12.33
C ASP A 343 3.85 11.80 12.35
N PRO A 344 4.43 12.47 13.36
CA PRO A 344 4.49 13.92 13.47
C PRO A 344 5.06 14.68 12.25
N GLU A 345 5.87 14.05 11.40
CA GLU A 345 6.41 14.66 10.18
C GLU A 345 5.42 14.64 8.99
N ASN A 346 4.36 13.82 9.02
CA ASN A 346 3.43 13.66 7.91
C ASN A 346 2.39 14.79 7.76
N GLU A 347 1.96 15.05 6.53
CA GLU A 347 1.01 16.12 6.20
C GLU A 347 -0.36 15.93 6.89
N ILE A 348 -0.80 14.68 7.10
CA ILE A 348 -2.08 14.35 7.75
C ILE A 348 -2.19 14.89 9.19
N VAL A 349 -1.09 14.93 9.94
CA VAL A 349 -1.04 15.50 11.29
C VAL A 349 -1.27 17.01 11.24
N ASN A 350 -0.65 17.69 10.28
CA ASN A 350 -0.80 19.13 10.07
C ASN A 350 -2.21 19.49 9.57
N ALA A 351 -2.76 18.70 8.64
CA ALA A 351 -4.12 18.82 8.15
C ALA A 351 -5.15 18.63 9.27
N PHE A 352 -5.04 17.57 10.07
CA PHE A 352 -5.96 17.28 11.18
C PHE A 352 -5.92 18.36 12.25
N ASN A 353 -4.71 18.76 12.71
CA ASN A 353 -4.57 19.82 13.71
C ASN A 353 -5.11 21.17 13.20
N THR A 354 -5.02 21.45 11.90
CA THR A 354 -5.59 22.66 11.29
C THR A 354 -7.12 22.57 11.20
N ALA A 355 -7.68 21.39 10.89
CA ALA A 355 -9.12 21.17 10.91
C ALA A 355 -9.70 21.32 12.34
N VAL A 356 -9.02 20.78 13.35
CA VAL A 356 -9.38 20.94 14.77
C VAL A 356 -9.36 22.41 15.23
N GLN A 357 -8.41 23.22 14.74
CA GLN A 357 -8.40 24.67 15.00
C GLN A 357 -9.58 25.42 14.36
N GLN A 358 -10.14 24.89 13.26
CA GLN A 358 -11.32 25.45 12.59
C GLN A 358 -12.62 24.93 13.23
N LYS A 359 -12.62 23.68 13.71
CA LYS A 359 -13.77 22.99 14.31
C LYS A 359 -13.32 22.00 15.38
N ALA A 360 -13.35 22.43 16.64
CA ALA A 360 -12.82 21.67 17.78
C ALA A 360 -13.54 20.33 18.01
N GLU A 361 -14.80 20.20 17.56
CA GLU A 361 -15.58 18.97 17.64
C GLU A 361 -14.94 17.80 16.87
N ILE A 362 -14.09 18.07 15.87
CA ILE A 362 -13.36 17.03 15.11
C ILE A 362 -12.49 16.19 16.06
N GLN A 363 -11.75 16.82 16.97
CA GLN A 363 -10.85 16.13 17.91
C GLN A 363 -11.63 15.18 18.84
N GLN A 364 -12.83 15.59 19.25
CA GLN A 364 -13.62 14.94 20.30
C GLN A 364 -14.62 13.89 19.78
N ASN A 365 -14.82 13.80 18.46
CA ASN A 365 -15.80 12.88 17.84
C ASN A 365 -15.25 12.06 16.67
N THR A 366 -14.00 12.29 16.22
CA THR A 366 -13.37 11.52 15.12
C THR A 366 -12.45 10.45 15.69
N TYR A 367 -12.73 9.18 15.37
CA TYR A 367 -11.82 8.08 15.72
C TYR A 367 -10.59 8.07 14.81
N ILE A 368 -9.41 7.90 15.40
CA ILE A 368 -8.14 7.81 14.70
C ILE A 368 -7.58 6.39 14.81
N TRP A 369 -7.25 5.82 13.67
CA TRP A 369 -6.49 4.58 13.55
C TRP A 369 -5.17 4.89 12.84
N SER A 370 -4.06 4.83 13.56
CA SER A 370 -2.75 5.20 13.02
C SER A 370 -1.97 3.99 12.54
N SER A 371 -1.26 4.10 11.41
CA SER A 371 -0.22 3.14 11.00
C SER A 371 1.18 3.48 11.53
N SER A 372 1.27 4.44 12.46
CA SER A 372 2.52 4.86 13.11
C SER A 372 2.50 4.59 14.63
N PRO A 373 3.61 4.08 15.20
CA PRO A 373 4.81 3.58 14.52
C PRO A 373 4.59 2.15 13.99
N SER A 374 5.10 1.85 12.79
CA SER A 374 5.12 0.49 12.26
C SER A 374 6.35 -0.26 12.79
N ILE A 375 6.13 -1.27 13.64
CA ILE A 375 7.17 -2.03 14.36
C ILE A 375 7.27 -3.49 13.91
N GLY A 376 6.31 -3.97 13.11
CA GLY A 376 6.33 -5.28 12.46
C GLY A 376 5.19 -6.20 12.87
N VAL A 377 4.86 -7.14 12.00
CA VAL A 377 3.82 -8.17 12.23
C VAL A 377 4.22 -9.08 13.39
N SER A 378 3.25 -9.38 14.27
CA SER A 378 3.41 -10.41 15.31
C SER A 378 2.13 -11.21 15.52
N LYS A 379 2.23 -12.31 16.28
CA LYS A 379 1.07 -13.09 16.73
C LYS A 379 0.30 -12.34 17.82
N GLU A 380 -0.96 -12.69 18.05
CA GLU A 380 -1.79 -12.16 19.16
C GLU A 380 -1.08 -12.26 20.51
N VAL A 381 -0.44 -13.42 20.78
CA VAL A 381 0.33 -13.70 22.01
C VAL A 381 1.71 -13.02 22.06
N GLU A 382 2.10 -12.38 20.97
CA GLU A 382 3.35 -11.60 20.78
C GLU A 382 3.01 -10.14 20.40
N ALA A 383 1.78 -9.69 20.63
CA ALA A 383 1.35 -8.34 20.35
C ALA A 383 2.01 -7.34 21.33
N PRO A 384 2.21 -6.06 20.93
CA PRO A 384 2.81 -5.05 21.80
C PRO A 384 2.04 -4.89 23.13
N THR A 385 2.74 -5.01 24.26
CA THR A 385 2.16 -4.74 25.59
C THR A 385 1.95 -3.24 25.83
N ASP A 386 2.77 -2.43 25.18
CA ASP A 386 2.86 -1.00 25.37
C ASP A 386 2.23 -0.33 24.15
N TYR A 387 1.03 0.25 24.32
CA TYR A 387 0.29 0.91 23.24
C TYR A 387 0.87 2.30 22.96
N THR A 388 1.91 2.35 22.13
CA THR A 388 2.68 3.56 21.80
C THR A 388 2.27 4.16 20.45
N VAL A 389 0.96 4.27 20.20
CA VAL A 389 0.43 4.82 18.94
C VAL A 389 0.81 6.30 18.78
N GLU A 390 1.25 6.69 17.58
CA GLU A 390 1.48 8.09 17.22
C GLU A 390 0.21 8.68 16.62
N ALA A 391 -0.29 9.74 17.25
CA ALA A 391 -1.53 10.44 16.87
C ALA A 391 -1.55 11.88 17.44
N PRO A 392 -2.39 12.78 16.91
CA PRO A 392 -2.56 14.14 17.45
C PRO A 392 -3.02 14.15 18.91
N GLU A 393 -2.44 15.03 19.73
CA GLU A 393 -2.73 15.11 21.17
C GLU A 393 -4.24 15.30 21.44
N GLY A 394 -4.79 14.50 22.35
CA GLY A 394 -6.19 14.57 22.76
C GLY A 394 -7.21 14.07 21.72
N SER A 395 -6.78 13.48 20.60
CA SER A 395 -7.65 12.78 19.65
C SER A 395 -8.11 11.40 20.17
N LEU A 396 -9.13 10.82 19.55
CA LEU A 396 -9.61 9.47 19.85
C LEU A 396 -8.75 8.40 19.14
N SER A 397 -7.46 8.31 19.50
CA SER A 397 -6.46 7.41 18.90
C SER A 397 -6.62 5.93 19.29
N TYR A 398 -7.78 5.38 18.95
CA TYR A 398 -8.25 4.08 19.44
C TYR A 398 -7.90 2.90 18.52
N GLY A 399 -7.18 3.11 17.42
CA GLY A 399 -6.58 2.04 16.63
C GLY A 399 -5.10 2.28 16.32
N TRP A 400 -4.33 1.20 16.24
CA TRP A 400 -2.92 1.18 15.85
C TRP A 400 -2.64 -0.02 14.95
N GLN A 401 -2.36 0.22 13.67
CA GLN A 401 -1.75 -0.78 12.78
C GLN A 401 -0.25 -0.79 13.08
N TYR A 402 0.21 -1.83 13.77
CA TYR A 402 1.59 -1.91 14.26
C TYR A 402 2.49 -2.78 13.36
N GLY A 403 1.90 -3.56 12.45
CA GLY A 403 2.61 -4.42 11.50
C GLY A 403 1.84 -4.60 10.20
N ILE A 404 2.56 -4.62 9.08
CA ILE A 404 2.02 -4.62 7.71
C ILE A 404 2.56 -5.81 6.90
N ASN A 405 1.75 -6.34 5.98
CA ASN A 405 2.03 -7.42 5.02
C ASN A 405 2.63 -8.69 5.67
N SER A 406 1.83 -9.40 6.46
CA SER A 406 2.23 -10.71 7.01
C SER A 406 2.47 -11.75 5.91
N GLU A 407 3.71 -12.28 5.84
CA GLU A 407 4.11 -13.31 4.87
C GLU A 407 3.34 -14.65 5.03
N THR A 408 2.70 -14.88 6.18
CA THR A 408 2.04 -16.17 6.47
C THR A 408 0.59 -16.22 5.99
N CYS A 409 -0.14 -15.13 6.18
CA CYS A 409 -1.53 -14.93 5.74
C CYS A 409 -1.63 -13.45 5.39
N ASN A 410 -2.20 -13.06 4.24
CA ASN A 410 -2.14 -11.68 3.73
C ASN A 410 -2.99 -10.67 4.54
N ILE A 411 -2.51 -10.30 5.73
CA ILE A 411 -3.14 -9.44 6.74
C ILE A 411 -2.13 -8.47 7.33
N ASP A 412 -2.66 -7.38 7.86
CA ASP A 412 -1.95 -6.42 8.71
C ASP A 412 -2.42 -6.57 10.16
N THR A 413 -1.53 -6.35 11.14
CA THR A 413 -1.76 -6.65 12.56
C THR A 413 -1.98 -5.39 13.38
N ASN A 414 -3.04 -5.41 14.20
CA ASN A 414 -3.59 -4.23 14.84
C ASN A 414 -3.83 -4.42 16.35
N LEU A 415 -3.72 -3.31 17.08
CA LEU A 415 -4.24 -3.16 18.44
C LEU A 415 -5.26 -2.03 18.46
N PHE A 416 -6.35 -2.23 19.20
CA PHE A 416 -7.41 -1.24 19.38
C PHE A 416 -7.70 -1.01 20.86
N ASP A 417 -7.94 0.24 21.26
CA ASP A 417 -8.51 0.55 22.57
C ASP A 417 -9.94 -0.01 22.63
N SER A 418 -10.25 -0.82 23.64
CA SER A 418 -11.59 -1.39 23.86
C SER A 418 -12.76 -0.41 23.73
N LYS A 419 -12.56 0.89 23.99
CA LYS A 419 -13.57 1.95 23.76
C LYS A 419 -14.05 2.06 22.31
N LEU A 420 -13.27 1.60 21.33
CA LEU A 420 -13.67 1.62 19.92
C LEU A 420 -14.84 0.66 19.65
N THR A 421 -14.98 -0.43 20.41
CA THR A 421 -16.00 -1.47 20.18
C THR A 421 -17.44 -0.93 20.19
N GLU A 422 -17.72 0.15 20.92
CA GLU A 422 -19.02 0.83 20.93
C GLU A 422 -19.39 1.49 19.57
N ALA A 423 -18.42 1.60 18.66
CA ALA A 423 -18.55 2.16 17.31
C ALA A 423 -18.12 1.17 16.20
N LEU A 424 -18.06 -0.13 16.48
CA LEU A 424 -17.82 -1.17 15.47
C LEU A 424 -19.11 -1.90 15.08
N TRP A 425 -19.11 -2.57 13.93
CA TRP A 425 -20.23 -3.41 13.52
C TRP A 425 -20.16 -4.75 14.25
N GLN A 426 -20.86 -4.80 15.39
CA GLN A 426 -21.00 -5.97 16.26
C GLN A 426 -21.91 -7.07 15.66
N ASN A 427 -21.79 -8.27 16.24
CA ASN A 427 -22.53 -9.52 15.96
C ASN A 427 -23.88 -9.59 16.70
#